data_AF-A0A1G8S195-F1
#
_entry.id   AF-A0A1G8S195-F1
#
_cell.length_a   1.000
_cell.length_b   1.000
_cell.length_c   1.000
_cell.angle_alpha   90.00
_cell.angle_beta   90.00
_cell.angle_gamma   90.00
#
_symmetry.space_group_name_H-M   'P 1'
#
loop_
_entity.id
_entity.type
_entity.pdbx_description
1 polymer ?
#
loop_
_entity_poly.entity_id
_entity_poly.type
_entity_poly.pdbx_seq_one_letter_code
_entity_poly.pdbx_strand_id
1 'polypeptide(L)'
;MAAVVSKIMRNRDLTAVAHKVEVIAAFRTTLGLPGRLGSRLQPNHPADHLAGTAASTLDGLTLGVGDAVIGVNLAPDNIDTATRSRRKPAC
;
A
#
# COMPACT_ATOMS: atom_id res chain seq x y z
N MET A 1 26.08 -3.09 -9.01
CA MET A 1 25.67 -3.69 -10.29
C MET A 1 24.35 -3.12 -10.82
N ALA A 2 23.18 -3.43 -10.24
CA ALA A 2 21.87 -2.96 -10.77
C ALA A 2 21.76 -1.43 -10.96
N ALA A 3 22.19 -0.65 -9.96
CA ALA A 3 22.16 0.82 -10.03
C ALA A 3 23.06 1.42 -11.10
N VAL A 4 24.11 0.71 -11.56
CA VAL A 4 24.98 1.20 -12.64
C VAL A 4 24.30 0.96 -13.99
N VAL A 5 23.73 -0.24 -14.18
CA VAL A 5 23.01 -0.60 -15.41
C VAL A 5 21.78 0.29 -15.60
N SER A 6 20.99 0.54 -14.55
CA SER A 6 19.80 1.37 -14.64
C SER A 6 20.11 2.83 -15.03
N LYS A 7 21.29 3.35 -14.68
CA LYS A 7 21.70 4.74 -14.98
C LYS A 7 22.05 4.98 -16.44
N ILE A 8 22.37 3.94 -17.20
CA ILE A 8 22.71 4.05 -18.63
C ILE A 8 21.54 3.64 -19.55
N MET A 9 20.37 3.34 -18.99
CA MET A 9 19.17 2.93 -19.71
C MET A 9 18.26 4.13 -20.01
N ARG A 10 17.56 4.12 -21.16
CA ARG A 10 16.48 5.07 -21.43
C ARG A 10 15.21 4.66 -20.65
N ASN A 11 14.25 5.56 -20.51
CA ASN A 11 12.95 5.26 -19.85
C ASN A 11 12.25 4.03 -20.46
N ARG A 12 12.27 3.89 -21.80
CA ARG A 12 11.69 2.72 -22.49
C ARG A 12 12.40 1.42 -22.14
N ASP A 13 13.73 1.46 -22.02
CA ASP A 13 14.52 0.27 -21.67
C ASP A 13 14.18 -0.17 -20.25
N LEU A 14 14.07 0.79 -19.31
CA LEU A 14 13.68 0.51 -17.92
C LEU A 14 12.31 -0.17 -17.86
N THR A 15 11.31 0.35 -18.58
CA THR A 15 9.98 -0.29 -18.65
C THR A 15 10.03 -1.67 -19.29
N ALA A 16 10.75 -1.84 -20.40
CA ALA A 16 10.84 -3.11 -21.11
C ALA A 16 11.55 -4.20 -20.31
N VAL A 17 12.59 -3.85 -19.55
CA VAL A 17 13.28 -4.80 -18.65
C VAL A 17 12.41 -5.08 -17.43
N ALA A 18 11.84 -4.06 -16.78
CA ALA A 18 10.99 -4.25 -15.61
C ALA A 18 9.77 -5.13 -15.92
N HIS A 19 9.16 -4.99 -17.11
CA HIS A 19 8.03 -5.83 -17.53
C HIS A 19 8.37 -7.32 -17.67
N LYS A 20 9.66 -7.67 -17.89
CA LYS A 20 10.12 -9.06 -17.99
C LYS A 20 10.48 -9.69 -16.65
N VAL A 21 10.58 -8.88 -15.58
CA VAL A 21 11.01 -9.35 -14.26
C VAL A 21 9.77 -9.57 -13.40
N GLU A 22 9.44 -10.83 -13.12
CA GLU A 22 8.35 -11.18 -12.22
C GLU A 22 8.84 -11.30 -10.78
N VAL A 23 8.26 -10.49 -9.88
CA VAL A 23 8.54 -10.53 -8.44
C VAL A 23 7.23 -10.81 -7.72
N ILE A 24 7.06 -12.04 -7.24
CA ILE A 24 5.84 -12.50 -6.57
C ILE A 24 6.12 -12.65 -5.08
N ALA A 25 5.24 -12.07 -4.25
CA ALA A 25 5.29 -12.19 -2.80
C ALA A 25 3.90 -12.56 -2.25
N ALA A 26 3.87 -13.33 -1.16
CA ALA A 26 2.64 -13.79 -0.56
C ALA A 26 2.60 -13.54 0.96
N PHE A 27 1.44 -13.11 1.44
CA PHE A 27 1.06 -13.12 2.85
C PHE A 27 -0.38 -13.62 2.98
N ARG A 28 -1.35 -12.71 3.20
CA ARG A 28 -2.79 -13.03 3.11
C ARG A 28 -3.29 -13.00 1.66
N THR A 29 -2.69 -12.16 0.83
CA THR A 29 -2.89 -12.06 -0.61
C THR A 29 -1.56 -12.33 -1.32
N THR A 30 -1.62 -12.59 -2.63
CA THR A 30 -0.44 -12.78 -3.49
C THR A 30 -0.33 -11.60 -4.45
N LEU A 31 0.75 -10.83 -4.35
CA LEU A 31 1.03 -9.67 -5.21
C LEU A 31 2.07 -10.00 -6.27
N GLY A 32 2.04 -9.27 -7.39
CA GLY A 32 3.03 -9.38 -8.47
C GLY A 32 2.69 -10.40 -9.57
N LEU A 33 1.48 -10.99 -9.53
CA LEU A 33 1.02 -11.90 -10.58
C LEU A 33 0.73 -11.14 -11.89
N PRO A 34 0.98 -11.74 -13.07
CA PRO A 34 0.66 -11.13 -14.36
C PRO A 34 -0.80 -10.71 -14.48
N GLY A 35 -1.03 -9.54 -15.07
CA GLY A 35 -2.38 -9.00 -15.29
C GLY A 35 -3.07 -8.47 -14.02
N ARG A 36 -2.36 -8.36 -12.88
CA ARG A 36 -2.91 -7.80 -11.64
C ARG A 36 -2.11 -6.58 -11.20
N LEU A 37 -2.83 -5.56 -10.71
CA LEU A 37 -2.23 -4.38 -10.09
C LEU A 37 -2.79 -4.26 -8.68
N GLY A 38 -1.90 -4.34 -7.69
CA GLY A 38 -2.26 -4.19 -6.29
C GLY A 38 -2.19 -2.73 -5.84
N SER A 39 -3.03 -2.37 -4.88
CA SER A 39 -3.15 -1.01 -4.37
C SER A 39 -3.14 -0.97 -2.85
N ARG A 40 -2.43 0.03 -2.32
CA ARG A 40 -2.40 0.35 -0.89
C ARG A 40 -3.56 1.26 -0.53
N LEU A 41 -4.35 0.87 0.46
CA LEU A 41 -5.31 1.74 1.11
C LEU A 41 -4.67 2.39 2.34
N GLN A 42 -4.44 3.70 2.26
CA GLN A 42 -3.83 4.47 3.35
C GLN A 42 -4.71 5.65 3.77
N PRO A 43 -5.63 5.44 4.73
CA PRO A 43 -6.58 6.46 5.17
C PRO A 43 -5.96 7.39 6.21
N ASN A 44 -5.12 8.34 5.78
CA ASN A 44 -4.53 9.33 6.67
C ASN A 44 -5.47 10.54 6.82
N HIS A 45 -6.11 10.66 7.98
CA HIS A 45 -6.84 11.88 8.32
C HIS A 45 -5.85 12.91 8.88
N PRO A 46 -5.91 14.21 8.53
CA PRO A 46 -4.91 15.21 8.98
C PRO A 46 -4.73 15.31 10.51
N ALA A 47 -5.81 15.08 11.26
CA ALA A 47 -5.83 15.03 12.72
C ALA A 47 -5.97 13.61 13.30
N ASP A 48 -5.79 12.56 12.48
CA ASP A 48 -5.95 11.14 12.87
C ASP A 48 -7.30 10.82 13.56
N HIS A 49 -8.37 11.53 13.17
CA HIS A 49 -9.70 11.23 13.67
C HIS A 49 -10.18 9.88 13.13
N LEU A 50 -10.46 8.96 14.05
CA LEU A 50 -10.88 7.59 13.74
C LEU A 50 -12.08 7.54 12.79
N ALA A 51 -13.06 8.44 12.95
CA ALA A 51 -14.22 8.51 12.07
C ALA A 51 -13.84 8.87 10.62
N GLY A 52 -12.94 9.85 10.43
CA GLY A 52 -12.46 10.24 9.11
C GLY A 52 -11.61 9.15 8.45
N THR A 53 -10.73 8.50 9.22
CA THR A 53 -9.97 7.33 8.78
C THR A 53 -10.90 6.17 8.39
N ALA A 54 -11.95 5.89 9.17
CA ALA A 54 -12.93 4.85 8.85
C ALA A 54 -13.72 5.17 7.58
N ALA A 55 -14.15 6.43 7.41
CA ALA A 55 -14.84 6.89 6.21
C ALA A 55 -13.96 6.72 4.95
N SER A 56 -12.71 7.16 5.00
CA SER A 56 -11.75 6.99 3.90
C SER A 56 -11.41 5.52 3.63
N THR A 57 -11.41 4.68 4.67
CA THR A 57 -11.25 3.23 4.49
C THR A 57 -12.43 2.65 3.72
N LEU A 58 -13.65 3.01 4.09
CA LEU A 58 -14.85 2.53 3.40
C LEU A 58 -14.85 2.97 1.93
N ASP A 59 -14.55 4.23 1.66
CA ASP A 59 -14.45 4.79 0.30
C ASP A 59 -13.37 4.10 -0.54
N GLY A 60 -12.21 3.82 0.02
CA GLY A 60 -11.18 3.06 -0.69
C GLY A 60 -11.61 1.63 -1.04
N LEU A 61 -12.32 0.96 -0.12
CA LEU A 61 -12.79 -0.39 -0.33
C LEU A 61 -13.87 -0.47 -1.42
N THR A 62 -14.75 0.53 -1.56
CA THR A 62 -15.75 0.56 -2.64
C THR A 62 -15.10 0.71 -4.02
N LEU A 63 -13.88 1.27 -4.09
CA LEU A 63 -13.06 1.37 -5.30
C LEU A 63 -12.15 0.15 -5.53
N GLY A 64 -12.22 -0.88 -4.68
CA GLY A 64 -11.38 -2.07 -4.79
C GLY A 64 -9.92 -1.85 -4.36
N VAL A 65 -9.64 -0.82 -3.57
CA VAL A 65 -8.29 -0.49 -3.08
C VAL A 65 -8.04 -1.15 -1.72
N GLY A 66 -6.82 -1.66 -1.50
CA GLY A 66 -6.39 -2.23 -0.22
C GLY A 66 -6.02 -3.72 -0.24
N ASP A 67 -6.02 -4.34 -1.42
CA ASP A 67 -5.59 -5.73 -1.62
C ASP A 67 -4.11 -5.96 -1.30
N ALA A 68 -3.27 -4.92 -1.49
CA ALA A 68 -1.86 -4.97 -1.10
C ALA A 68 -1.70 -4.79 0.40
N VAL A 69 -2.31 -3.76 0.96
CA VAL A 69 -2.33 -3.48 2.40
C VAL A 69 -3.38 -2.41 2.73
N ILE A 70 -4.06 -2.57 3.86
CA ILE A 70 -4.82 -1.52 4.53
C ILE A 70 -4.00 -1.09 5.75
N GLY A 71 -3.51 0.15 5.76
CA GLY A 71 -2.66 0.62 6.85
C GLY A 71 -2.59 2.14 6.94
N VAL A 72 -2.50 2.65 8.16
CA VAL A 72 -2.42 4.08 8.48
C VAL A 72 -0.98 4.52 8.70
N ASN A 73 -0.67 5.80 8.41
CA ASN A 73 0.55 6.45 8.89
C ASN A 73 0.14 7.55 9.87
N LEU A 74 0.16 7.22 11.16
CA LEU A 74 -0.24 8.12 12.22
C LEU A 74 0.76 9.28 12.35
N ALA A 75 0.27 10.48 12.65
CA ALA A 75 1.14 11.63 12.93
C ALA A 75 1.87 11.48 14.28
N PRO A 76 1.24 11.00 15.38
CA PRO A 76 1.95 10.65 16.60
C PRO A 76 2.53 9.24 16.50
N ASP A 77 3.85 9.11 16.65
CA ASP A 77 4.54 7.81 16.69
C ASP A 77 4.68 7.33 18.14
N ASN A 78 3.57 6.85 18.71
CA ASN A 78 3.55 6.24 20.05
C ASN A 78 2.67 4.99 20.10
N ILE A 79 3.00 4.10 21.05
CA ILE A 79 2.37 2.78 21.18
C ILE A 79 0.87 2.89 21.45
N ASP A 80 0.43 3.87 22.22
CA ASP A 80 -0.98 4.01 22.58
C ASP A 80 -1.85 4.34 21.36
N THR A 81 -1.43 5.30 20.54
CA THR A 81 -2.11 5.69 19.30
C THR A 81 -2.08 4.54 18.28
N ALA A 82 -0.94 3.85 18.16
CA ALA A 82 -0.82 2.65 17.32
C ALA A 82 -1.73 1.51 17.79
N THR A 83 -1.91 1.33 19.10
CA THR A 83 -2.78 0.30 19.67
C THR A 83 -4.25 0.64 19.46
N ARG A 84 -4.64 1.90 19.68
CA ARG A 84 -6.01 2.37 19.49
C ARG A 84 -6.47 2.25 18.04
N SER A 85 -5.63 2.61 17.08
CA SER A 85 -5.94 2.52 15.64
C SER A 85 -6.07 1.09 15.11
N ARG A 86 -5.40 0.11 15.75
CA ARG A 86 -5.48 -1.32 15.38
C ARG A 86 -6.72 -2.03 15.93
N ARG A 87 -7.37 -1.47 16.94
CA ARG A 87 -8.56 -2.10 17.55
C ARG A 87 -9.71 -2.03 16.55
N LYS A 88 -10.32 -3.18 16.26
CA LYS A 88 -11.61 -3.20 15.56
C LYS A 88 -12.61 -2.34 16.36
N PRO A 89 -13.49 -1.57 15.71
CA PRO A 89 -14.64 -1.03 16.41
C PRO A 89 -15.35 -2.21 17.05
N ALA A 90 -15.59 -2.12 18.36
CA ALA A 90 -16.42 -3.08 19.07
C ALA A 90 -17.79 -3.04 18.38
N CYS A 91 -18.12 -4.12 17.67
CA CYS A 91 -19.51 -4.48 17.43
C CYS A 91 -20.07 -5.00 18.74
#